data_AF-A0A2D7C2N1-F1
#
_entry.id   AF-A0A2D7C2N1-F1
#
_cell.length_a   1.000
_cell.length_b   1.000
_cell.length_c   1.000
_cell.angle_alpha   90.00
_cell.angle_beta   90.00
_cell.angle_gamma   90.00
#
_symmetry.space_group_name_H-M   'P 1'
#
loop_
_entity.id
_entity.type
_entity.pdbx_description
1 polymer ?
#
loop_
_entity_poly.entity_id
_entity_poly.type
_entity_poly.pdbx_seq_one_letter_code
_entity_poly.pdbx_strand_id
1 'polypeptide(L)'
;MFVKEKYFALLLISISLLGPIAAFAKKGTVVLLILPLLAINRNILNSNSIKYFFLNRIFLCIHILFLWSCISLLWSSNGTFFDLLRIFSIIYLSIFFIKSLEKLNANQISIVLKVLSLTFIFLLIVLFFEVISDSSIHKLIRPYDNVARDGEWVPYIKIISARGTSILCCFSILVAILISIIFKYKFFGIVYLVLSLFISSNLPMQASLLSIITGIIIFTISIKFPKLILRSTFFGLIFGTLIFPFVMNSLYIKKDYDNINVEFSRGLNQRLVIWDYTSELISKKIFFGYGFDSSRYLSRKAEMYENTNWSKLPLHPHNLWLQIWLELGLIGAIIFCIFLFNIYKSVLNYNFSTLDLSIISASLASVSILSLISFGIWQFWWISLIGILFGCIKIKTKVTEKMIQL
;
A
#
# COMPACT_ATOMS: atom_id res chain seq x y z
N MET A 1 -15.05 5.07 -32.12
CA MET A 1 -13.57 5.01 -32.09
C MET A 1 -13.00 5.95 -31.02
N PHE A 2 -13.38 7.23 -31.03
CA PHE A 2 -12.94 8.30 -30.10
C PHE A 2 -12.97 8.00 -28.58
N VAL A 3 -13.89 7.15 -28.10
CA VAL A 3 -13.99 6.82 -26.67
C VAL A 3 -12.80 5.99 -26.17
N LYS A 4 -12.25 5.10 -27.01
CA LYS A 4 -11.04 4.34 -26.66
C LYS A 4 -9.81 5.26 -26.57
N GLU A 5 -9.76 6.29 -27.43
CA GLU A 5 -8.68 7.27 -27.45
C GLU A 5 -8.75 8.20 -26.25
N LYS A 6 -9.93 8.69 -25.87
CA LYS A 6 -10.10 9.54 -24.67
C LYS A 6 -9.71 8.80 -23.38
N TYR A 7 -10.15 7.54 -23.22
CA TYR A 7 -9.75 6.70 -22.08
C TYR A 7 -8.23 6.53 -22.03
N PHE A 8 -7.62 6.20 -23.17
CA PHE A 8 -6.19 5.99 -23.25
C PHE A 8 -5.40 7.28 -22.94
N ALA A 9 -5.83 8.43 -23.46
CA ALA A 9 -5.23 9.72 -23.17
C ALA A 9 -5.28 10.07 -21.68
N LEU A 10 -6.45 9.93 -21.03
CA LEU A 10 -6.59 10.15 -19.58
C LEU A 10 -5.76 9.16 -18.77
N LEU A 11 -5.65 7.91 -19.20
CA LEU A 11 -4.77 6.93 -18.57
C LEU A 11 -3.30 7.36 -18.66
N LEU A 12 -2.84 7.84 -19.81
CA LEU A 12 -1.46 8.33 -19.95
C LEU A 12 -1.18 9.54 -19.07
N ILE A 13 -2.13 10.48 -18.96
CA ILE A 13 -2.05 11.61 -18.03
C ILE A 13 -1.96 11.11 -16.58
N SER A 14 -2.80 10.15 -16.20
CA SER A 14 -2.76 9.59 -14.85
C SER A 14 -1.42 8.94 -14.52
N ILE A 15 -0.87 8.16 -15.45
CA ILE A 15 0.40 7.46 -15.24
C ILE A 15 1.58 8.42 -15.28
N SER A 16 1.57 9.45 -16.14
CA SER A 16 2.66 10.44 -16.21
C SER A 16 2.74 11.34 -14.97
N LEU A 17 1.59 11.65 -14.36
CA LEU A 17 1.52 12.47 -13.15
C LEU A 17 1.81 11.68 -11.87
N LEU A 18 1.91 10.35 -11.92
CA LEU A 18 2.10 9.51 -10.74
C LEU A 18 3.38 9.86 -9.97
N GLY A 19 4.48 10.18 -10.67
CA GLY A 19 5.77 10.55 -10.08
C GLY A 19 5.71 11.90 -9.37
N PRO A 20 5.35 13.01 -10.06
CA PRO A 20 5.16 14.31 -9.41
C PRO A 20 4.19 14.27 -8.23
N ILE A 21 3.04 13.59 -8.39
CA ILE A 21 2.05 13.44 -7.31
C ILE A 21 2.59 12.59 -6.17
N ALA A 22 3.39 11.57 -6.46
CA ALA A 22 4.04 10.78 -5.43
C ALA A 22 4.99 11.62 -4.58
N ALA A 23 5.79 12.48 -5.21
CA ALA A 23 6.74 13.35 -4.52
C ALA A 23 6.02 14.38 -3.62
N PHE A 24 5.02 15.09 -4.14
CA PHE A 24 4.54 16.32 -3.49
C PHE A 24 3.10 16.24 -2.96
N ALA A 25 2.27 15.36 -3.51
CA ALA A 25 0.83 15.42 -3.32
C ALA A 25 0.19 14.04 -3.22
N LYS A 26 0.70 13.14 -2.36
CA LYS A 26 0.24 11.73 -2.30
C LYS A 26 -1.28 11.52 -2.29
N LYS A 27 -2.07 12.44 -1.72
CA LYS A 27 -3.55 12.38 -1.74
C LYS A 27 -4.14 12.43 -3.17
N GLY A 28 -3.42 13.03 -4.12
CA GLY A 28 -3.76 13.08 -5.53
C GLY A 28 -3.75 11.71 -6.23
N THR A 29 -3.22 10.64 -5.63
CA THR A 29 -3.33 9.29 -6.21
C THR A 29 -4.77 8.84 -6.41
N VAL A 30 -5.70 9.36 -5.59
CA VAL A 30 -7.15 9.14 -5.76
C VAL A 30 -7.64 9.74 -7.08
N VAL A 31 -7.17 10.95 -7.41
CA VAL A 31 -7.52 11.62 -8.67
C VAL A 31 -6.95 10.84 -9.85
N LEU A 32 -5.69 10.42 -9.77
CA LEU A 32 -5.05 9.62 -10.82
C LEU A 32 -5.77 8.29 -11.07
N LEU A 33 -6.32 7.67 -10.04
CA LEU A 33 -7.14 6.47 -10.16
C LEU A 33 -8.47 6.75 -10.89
N ILE A 34 -9.13 7.86 -10.56
CA ILE A 34 -10.47 8.20 -11.06
C ILE A 34 -10.44 8.74 -12.49
N LEU A 35 -9.43 9.56 -12.84
CA LEU A 35 -9.37 10.27 -14.11
C LEU A 35 -9.61 9.37 -15.35
N PRO A 36 -8.97 8.19 -15.50
CA PRO A 36 -9.19 7.35 -16.67
C PRO A 36 -10.61 6.76 -16.69
N LEU A 37 -11.20 6.52 -15.52
CA LEU A 37 -12.54 5.97 -15.38
C LEU A 37 -13.62 6.93 -15.88
N LEU A 38 -13.38 8.25 -15.87
CA LEU A 38 -14.33 9.26 -16.37
C LEU A 38 -14.60 9.15 -17.88
N ALA A 39 -13.69 8.52 -18.64
CA ALA A 39 -13.85 8.31 -20.08
C ALA A 39 -14.49 6.95 -20.43
N ILE A 40 -14.85 6.14 -19.43
CA ILE A 40 -15.52 4.85 -19.65
C ILE A 40 -17.00 5.09 -19.99
N ASN A 41 -17.43 4.66 -21.18
CA ASN A 41 -18.82 4.79 -21.61
C ASN A 41 -19.77 3.93 -20.75
N ARG A 42 -20.96 4.46 -20.45
CA ARG A 42 -22.02 3.80 -19.66
C ARG A 42 -22.42 2.43 -20.24
N ASN A 43 -22.33 2.25 -21.56
CA ASN A 43 -22.67 0.98 -22.23
C ASN A 43 -21.76 -0.21 -21.86
N ILE A 44 -20.70 0.04 -21.09
CA ILE A 44 -19.82 -1.01 -20.54
C ILE A 44 -20.48 -1.72 -19.35
N LEU A 45 -21.44 -1.07 -18.68
CA LEU A 45 -22.25 -1.65 -17.61
C LEU A 45 -23.45 -2.41 -18.21
N ASN A 46 -23.18 -3.48 -18.94
CA ASN A 46 -24.26 -4.40 -19.36
C ASN A 46 -24.70 -5.28 -18.16
N SER A 47 -25.89 -5.86 -18.23
CA SER A 47 -26.43 -6.71 -17.15
C SER A 47 -25.50 -7.85 -16.74
N ASN A 48 -24.72 -8.40 -17.69
CA ASN A 48 -23.73 -9.45 -17.42
C ASN A 48 -22.54 -8.95 -16.60
N SER A 49 -22.07 -7.73 -16.85
CA SER A 49 -21.02 -7.10 -16.04
C SER A 49 -21.50 -6.86 -14.62
N ILE A 50 -22.74 -6.39 -14.44
CA ILE A 50 -23.35 -6.19 -13.13
C ILE A 50 -23.44 -7.52 -12.37
N LYS A 51 -23.95 -8.59 -13.03
CA LYS A 51 -23.97 -9.94 -12.44
C LYS A 51 -22.58 -10.43 -12.02
N TYR A 52 -21.55 -10.18 -12.84
CA TYR A 52 -20.17 -10.53 -12.49
C TYR A 52 -19.69 -9.79 -11.23
N PHE A 53 -20.00 -8.50 -11.10
CA PHE A 53 -19.66 -7.72 -9.90
C PHE A 53 -20.31 -8.31 -8.64
N PHE A 54 -21.58 -8.70 -8.69
CA PHE A 54 -22.26 -9.25 -7.51
C PHE A 54 -21.87 -10.70 -7.18
N LEU A 55 -21.56 -11.52 -8.19
CA LEU A 55 -21.38 -12.98 -8.01
C LEU A 55 -19.91 -13.41 -7.88
N ASN A 56 -18.95 -12.53 -8.21
CA ASN A 56 -17.54 -12.85 -8.07
C ASN A 56 -17.15 -12.89 -6.57
N ARG A 57 -16.46 -13.97 -6.17
CA ARG A 57 -16.08 -14.23 -4.77
C ARG A 57 -15.28 -13.09 -4.12
N ILE A 58 -14.42 -12.41 -4.86
CA ILE A 58 -13.64 -11.28 -4.34
C ILE A 58 -14.57 -10.11 -4.00
N PHE A 59 -15.52 -9.80 -4.88
CA PHE A 59 -16.50 -8.74 -4.63
C PHE A 59 -17.46 -9.11 -3.50
N LEU A 60 -17.89 -10.36 -3.42
CA LEU A 60 -18.70 -10.84 -2.30
C LEU A 60 -17.98 -10.60 -0.97
N CYS A 61 -16.68 -10.89 -0.87
CA CYS A 61 -15.90 -10.57 0.33
C CYS A 61 -15.87 -9.06 0.64
N ILE A 62 -15.75 -8.20 -0.38
CA ILE A 62 -15.75 -6.74 -0.20
C ILE A 62 -17.14 -6.25 0.23
N HIS A 63 -18.21 -6.79 -0.34
CA HIS A 63 -19.59 -6.49 0.07
C HIS A 63 -19.84 -6.91 1.52
N ILE A 64 -19.40 -8.11 1.90
CA ILE A 64 -19.51 -8.61 3.28
C ILE A 64 -18.70 -7.72 4.23
N LEU A 65 -17.47 -7.33 3.85
CA LEU A 65 -16.65 -6.42 4.65
C LEU A 65 -17.30 -5.03 4.76
N PHE A 66 -17.90 -4.51 3.68
CA PHE A 66 -18.64 -3.26 3.69
C PHE A 66 -19.83 -3.31 4.65
N LEU A 67 -20.64 -4.37 4.56
CA LEU A 67 -21.79 -4.57 5.43
C LEU A 67 -21.36 -4.71 6.89
N TRP A 68 -20.32 -5.48 7.15
CA TRP A 68 -19.77 -5.62 8.51
C TRP A 68 -19.28 -4.28 9.06
N SER A 69 -18.51 -3.53 8.27
CA SER A 69 -18.06 -2.20 8.65
C SER A 69 -19.23 -1.24 8.88
N CYS A 70 -20.31 -1.32 8.09
CA CYS A 70 -21.53 -0.53 8.28
C CYS A 70 -22.21 -0.87 9.61
N ILE A 71 -22.41 -2.16 9.89
CA ILE A 71 -23.00 -2.62 11.15
C ILE A 71 -22.15 -2.15 12.33
N SER A 72 -20.82 -2.19 12.19
CA SER A 72 -19.89 -1.73 13.23
C SER A 72 -19.96 -0.24 13.55
N LEU A 73 -20.59 0.58 12.68
CA LEU A 73 -20.84 1.99 12.98
C LEU A 73 -21.81 2.17 14.15
N LEU A 74 -22.67 1.17 14.44
CA LEU A 74 -23.62 1.22 15.56
C LEU A 74 -22.94 1.35 16.93
N TRP A 75 -21.68 0.89 17.04
CA TRP A 75 -20.88 1.03 18.26
C TRP A 75 -19.55 1.76 18.02
N SER A 76 -19.35 2.36 16.84
CA SER A 76 -18.17 3.16 16.56
C SER A 76 -18.27 4.52 17.25
N SER A 77 -17.16 4.95 17.83
CA SER A 77 -17.07 6.23 18.55
C SER A 77 -16.79 7.43 17.66
N ASN A 78 -16.38 7.23 16.40
CA ASN A 78 -16.02 8.30 15.47
C ASN A 78 -16.28 7.97 14.00
N GLY A 79 -16.50 6.69 13.66
CA GLY A 79 -16.76 6.29 12.28
C GLY A 79 -18.02 6.94 11.74
N THR A 80 -17.92 7.51 10.54
CA THR A 80 -19.09 8.03 9.82
C THR A 80 -19.43 7.13 8.63
N PHE A 81 -20.72 7.06 8.30
CA PHE A 81 -21.16 6.35 7.09
C PHE A 81 -20.53 6.95 5.83
N PHE A 82 -20.26 8.25 5.82
CA PHE A 82 -19.63 8.93 4.69
C PHE A 82 -18.17 8.52 4.49
N ASP A 83 -17.37 8.40 5.56
CA ASP A 83 -15.99 7.91 5.47
C ASP A 83 -15.92 6.46 5.02
N LEU A 84 -16.86 5.65 5.50
CA LEU A 84 -17.04 4.28 5.04
C LEU A 84 -17.39 4.23 3.54
N LEU A 85 -18.37 5.00 3.08
CA LEU A 85 -18.71 5.10 1.65
C LEU A 85 -17.51 5.54 0.81
N ARG A 86 -16.76 6.55 1.26
CA ARG A 86 -15.55 7.04 0.57
C ARG A 86 -14.51 5.93 0.40
N ILE A 87 -14.20 5.20 1.47
CA ILE A 87 -13.17 4.14 1.47
C ILE A 87 -13.58 3.00 0.54
N PHE A 88 -14.80 2.48 0.68
CA PHE A 88 -15.24 1.37 -0.14
C PHE A 88 -15.47 1.79 -1.60
N SER A 89 -15.91 3.01 -1.87
CA SER A 89 -15.95 3.55 -3.24
C SER A 89 -14.58 3.49 -3.89
N ILE A 90 -13.51 3.85 -3.17
CA ILE A 90 -12.14 3.77 -3.69
C ILE A 90 -11.71 2.31 -3.90
N ILE A 91 -12.08 1.37 -3.02
CA ILE A 91 -11.83 -0.06 -3.23
C ILE A 91 -12.50 -0.54 -4.52
N TYR A 92 -13.78 -0.22 -4.73
CA TYR A 92 -14.49 -0.58 -5.97
C TYR A 92 -13.84 0.08 -7.19
N LEU A 93 -13.53 1.38 -7.13
CA LEU A 93 -12.89 2.12 -8.21
C LEU A 93 -11.51 1.52 -8.55
N SER A 94 -10.74 1.07 -7.57
CA SER A 94 -9.47 0.36 -7.78
C SER A 94 -9.66 -0.91 -8.59
N ILE A 95 -10.71 -1.70 -8.32
CA ILE A 95 -10.98 -2.92 -9.08
C ILE A 95 -11.52 -2.60 -10.47
N PHE A 96 -12.39 -1.60 -10.59
CA PHE A 96 -12.86 -1.09 -11.89
C PHE A 96 -11.69 -0.63 -12.76
N PHE A 97 -10.71 0.08 -12.19
CA PHE A 97 -9.47 0.48 -12.86
C PHE A 97 -8.68 -0.74 -13.36
N ILE A 98 -8.44 -1.74 -12.49
CA ILE A 98 -7.75 -2.97 -12.88
C ILE A 98 -8.50 -3.72 -14.00
N LYS A 99 -9.84 -3.66 -14.02
CA LYS A 99 -10.67 -4.29 -15.05
C LYS A 99 -10.66 -3.49 -16.35
N SER A 100 -10.70 -2.15 -16.29
CA SER A 100 -10.73 -1.29 -17.48
C SER A 100 -9.45 -1.39 -18.29
N LEU A 101 -8.32 -1.64 -17.63
CA LEU A 101 -7.03 -1.91 -18.25
C LEU A 101 -7.01 -3.17 -19.14
N GLU A 102 -7.96 -4.10 -18.98
CA GLU A 102 -8.01 -5.29 -19.84
C GLU A 102 -8.30 -4.96 -21.31
N LYS A 103 -8.89 -3.80 -21.58
CA LYS A 103 -9.30 -3.36 -22.93
C LYS A 103 -8.17 -2.78 -23.78
N LEU A 104 -7.00 -2.56 -23.18
CA LEU A 104 -5.85 -2.02 -23.88
C LEU A 104 -5.29 -3.05 -24.87
N ASN A 105 -4.91 -2.58 -26.06
CA ASN A 105 -4.17 -3.38 -27.03
C ASN A 105 -2.66 -3.41 -26.70
N ALA A 106 -1.89 -4.25 -27.39
CA ALA A 106 -0.47 -4.43 -27.11
C ALA A 106 0.35 -3.12 -27.24
N ASN A 107 0.07 -2.29 -28.26
CA ASN A 107 0.76 -1.01 -28.44
C ASN A 107 0.46 -0.04 -27.29
N GLN A 108 -0.81 0.08 -26.90
CA GLN A 108 -1.24 0.91 -25.78
C GLN A 108 -0.58 0.49 -24.47
N ILE A 109 -0.52 -0.83 -24.21
CA ILE A 109 0.15 -1.35 -23.02
C ILE A 109 1.64 -1.00 -23.04
N SER A 110 2.33 -1.20 -24.17
CA SER A 110 3.75 -0.85 -24.30
C SER A 110 4.01 0.63 -23.98
N ILE A 111 3.17 1.53 -24.51
CA ILE A 111 3.27 2.97 -24.24
C ILE A 111 3.05 3.26 -22.75
N VAL A 112 2.00 2.71 -22.14
CA VAL A 112 1.71 2.92 -20.71
C VAL A 112 2.87 2.47 -19.82
N LEU A 113 3.47 1.32 -20.11
CA LEU A 113 4.61 0.80 -19.34
C LEU A 113 5.88 1.65 -19.54
N LYS A 114 6.12 2.17 -20.75
CA LYS A 114 7.21 3.13 -20.99
C LYS A 114 7.02 4.43 -20.22
N VAL A 115 5.81 4.99 -20.26
CA VAL A 115 5.47 6.21 -19.51
C VAL A 115 5.59 5.96 -18.00
N LEU A 116 5.16 4.81 -17.51
CA LEU A 116 5.34 4.42 -16.11
C LEU A 116 6.83 4.42 -15.72
N SER A 117 7.69 3.78 -16.51
CA SER A 117 9.14 3.75 -16.26
C SER A 117 9.75 5.16 -16.24
N LEU A 118 9.45 5.99 -17.24
CA LEU A 118 9.94 7.37 -17.32
C LEU A 118 9.47 8.21 -16.11
N THR A 119 8.23 8.01 -15.68
CA THR A 119 7.65 8.72 -14.54
C THR A 119 8.35 8.36 -13.22
N PHE A 120 8.71 7.09 -13.04
CA PHE A 120 9.44 6.66 -11.84
C PHE A 120 10.93 7.03 -11.90
N ILE A 121 11.54 7.09 -13.08
CA ILE A 121 12.87 7.70 -13.26
C ILE A 121 12.83 9.18 -12.86
N PHE A 122 11.80 9.92 -13.27
CA PHE A 122 11.61 11.30 -12.85
C PHE A 122 11.43 11.43 -11.33
N LEU A 123 10.58 10.59 -10.73
CA LEU A 123 10.43 10.55 -9.26
C LEU A 123 11.77 10.27 -8.56
N LEU A 124 12.56 9.34 -9.09
CA LEU A 124 13.88 9.01 -8.56
C LEU A 124 14.82 10.22 -8.60
N ILE A 125 14.86 10.96 -9.71
CA ILE A 125 15.66 12.18 -9.85
C ILE A 125 15.22 13.24 -8.84
N VAL A 126 13.91 13.48 -8.71
CA VAL A 126 13.36 14.45 -7.75
C VAL A 126 13.75 14.08 -6.32
N LEU A 127 13.58 12.81 -5.92
CA LEU A 127 13.93 12.37 -4.58
C LEU A 127 15.44 12.34 -4.33
N PHE A 128 16.25 12.06 -5.35
CA PHE A 128 17.70 12.16 -5.27
C PHE A 128 18.15 13.60 -5.04
N PHE A 129 17.54 14.56 -5.75
CA PHE A 129 17.78 15.98 -5.50
C PHE A 129 17.34 16.40 -4.10
N GLU A 130 16.21 15.90 -3.60
CA GLU A 130 15.77 16.13 -2.22
C GLU A 130 16.77 15.59 -1.18
N VAL A 131 17.43 14.47 -1.46
CA VAL A 131 18.50 13.93 -0.60
C VAL A 131 19.71 14.87 -0.58
N ILE A 132 20.20 15.29 -1.75
CA ILE A 132 21.41 16.12 -1.87
C ILE A 132 21.17 17.54 -1.35
N SER A 133 19.98 18.09 -1.57
CA SER A 133 19.65 19.47 -1.24
C SER A 133 19.02 19.66 0.14
N ASP A 134 19.05 18.63 0.99
CA ASP A 134 18.36 18.60 2.30
C ASP A 134 16.91 19.08 2.19
N SER A 135 16.16 18.46 1.29
CA SER A 135 14.74 18.70 1.02
C SER A 135 14.37 20.11 0.51
N SER A 136 15.23 20.72 -0.31
CA SER A 136 15.04 22.11 -0.76
C SER A 136 13.77 22.37 -1.57
N ILE A 137 13.33 21.45 -2.45
CA ILE A 137 12.09 21.65 -3.24
C ILE A 137 10.89 21.65 -2.29
N HIS A 138 10.87 20.74 -1.31
CA HIS A 138 9.83 20.77 -0.30
C HIS A 138 9.86 22.07 0.52
N LYS A 139 11.05 22.55 0.93
CA LYS A 139 11.20 23.83 1.67
C LYS A 139 10.62 25.02 0.89
N LEU A 140 10.70 25.02 -0.44
CA LEU A 140 10.11 26.05 -1.30
C LEU A 140 8.57 25.98 -1.36
N ILE A 141 8.00 24.77 -1.42
CA ILE A 141 6.55 24.57 -1.57
C ILE A 141 5.81 24.73 -0.24
N ARG A 142 6.43 24.35 0.87
CA ARG A 142 5.87 24.48 2.22
C ARG A 142 6.94 25.05 3.15
N PRO A 143 6.85 26.35 3.52
CA PRO A 143 7.77 26.92 4.49
C PRO A 143 7.67 26.18 5.83
N TYR A 144 8.76 26.23 6.60
CA TYR A 144 9.03 25.45 7.80
C TYR A 144 7.87 25.46 8.81
N ASP A 145 7.20 24.32 8.94
CA ASP A 145 6.50 23.95 10.17
C ASP A 145 7.32 22.88 10.87
N ASN A 146 7.58 23.04 12.17
CA ASN A 146 7.98 21.90 12.99
C ASN A 146 6.70 21.20 13.45
N VAL A 147 6.70 19.87 13.44
CA VAL A 147 5.59 19.10 14.02
C VAL A 147 6.17 18.27 15.16
N ALA A 148 5.51 18.33 16.31
CA ALA A 148 5.80 17.43 17.42
C ALA A 148 5.60 16.00 16.94
N ARG A 149 6.71 15.27 16.82
CA ARG A 149 6.71 13.85 16.52
C ARG A 149 7.69 13.21 17.48
N ASP A 150 7.22 12.23 18.22
CA ASP A 150 8.07 11.43 19.10
C ASP A 150 8.70 12.23 20.25
N GLY A 151 8.08 13.34 20.65
CA GLY A 151 8.59 14.22 21.70
C GLY A 151 9.63 15.23 21.28
N GLU A 152 10.05 15.20 20.02
CA GLU A 152 10.98 16.14 19.43
C GLU A 152 10.27 16.96 18.34
N TRP A 153 10.74 18.20 18.16
CA TRP A 153 10.33 19.03 17.04
C TRP A 153 11.15 18.63 15.81
N VAL A 154 10.61 17.69 15.03
CA VAL A 154 11.22 17.31 13.76
C VAL A 154 10.74 18.30 12.67
N PRO A 155 11.64 18.81 11.81
CA PRO A 155 11.23 19.59 10.66
C PRO A 155 10.23 18.77 9.84
N TYR A 156 8.98 19.23 9.77
CA TYR A 156 7.90 18.54 9.07
C TYR A 156 8.26 18.28 7.60
N ILE A 157 9.16 19.10 7.08
CA ILE A 157 9.74 19.03 5.74
C ILE A 157 10.38 17.68 5.44
N LYS A 158 11.19 17.13 6.37
CA LYS A 158 11.87 15.84 6.17
C LYS A 158 10.88 14.67 6.15
N ILE A 159 9.76 14.82 6.87
CA ILE A 159 8.68 13.83 6.91
C ILE A 159 7.86 13.86 5.63
N ILE A 160 7.61 15.05 5.07
CA ILE A 160 6.87 15.17 3.81
C ILE A 160 7.72 14.68 2.64
N SER A 161 9.00 15.08 2.56
CA SER A 161 9.90 14.67 1.48
C SER A 161 10.08 13.16 1.40
N ALA A 162 10.06 12.48 2.56
CA ALA A 162 10.12 11.03 2.62
C ALA A 162 8.84 10.33 2.12
N ARG A 163 7.68 10.99 2.01
CA ARG A 163 6.43 10.32 1.58
C ARG A 163 6.52 9.80 0.15
N GLY A 164 7.29 10.46 -0.72
CA GLY A 164 7.54 9.95 -2.08
C GLY A 164 8.25 8.60 -2.09
N THR A 165 9.09 8.30 -1.09
CA THR A 165 9.79 7.00 -1.01
C THR A 165 8.83 5.85 -0.78
N SER A 166 7.68 6.08 -0.13
CA SER A 166 6.66 5.05 0.09
C SER A 166 5.97 4.60 -1.21
N ILE A 167 5.86 5.49 -2.20
CA ILE A 167 5.34 5.14 -3.52
C ILE A 167 6.45 4.53 -4.37
N LEU A 168 7.66 5.12 -4.33
CA LEU A 168 8.85 4.59 -4.99
C LEU A 168 9.08 3.11 -4.63
N CYS A 169 9.05 2.76 -3.34
CA CYS A 169 9.39 1.41 -2.90
C CYS A 169 8.37 0.35 -3.34
N CYS A 170 7.08 0.68 -3.38
CA CYS A 170 6.01 -0.21 -3.87
C CYS A 170 6.19 -0.60 -5.34
N PHE A 171 6.69 0.33 -6.16
CA PHE A 171 6.89 0.15 -7.60
C PHE A 171 8.32 -0.26 -7.96
N SER A 172 9.25 -0.26 -7.00
CA SER A 172 10.68 -0.38 -7.27
C SER A 172 11.05 -1.60 -8.10
N ILE A 173 10.55 -2.79 -7.72
CA ILE A 173 10.80 -4.05 -8.43
C ILE A 173 10.15 -4.06 -9.81
N LEU A 174 8.88 -3.66 -9.92
CA LEU A 174 8.17 -3.59 -11.19
C LEU A 174 8.93 -2.69 -12.19
N VAL A 175 9.28 -1.48 -11.76
CA VAL A 175 9.94 -0.47 -12.62
C VAL A 175 11.35 -0.90 -12.97
N ALA A 176 12.13 -1.47 -12.05
CA ALA A 176 13.46 -1.99 -12.35
C ALA A 176 13.44 -3.04 -13.48
N ILE A 177 12.44 -3.92 -13.45
CA ILE A 177 12.25 -4.95 -14.48
C ILE A 177 11.78 -4.31 -15.79
N LEU A 178 10.85 -3.36 -15.75
CA LEU A 178 10.41 -2.64 -16.94
C LEU A 178 11.57 -1.90 -17.61
N ILE A 179 12.41 -1.20 -16.84
CA ILE A 179 13.62 -0.53 -17.33
C ILE A 179 14.55 -1.57 -17.98
N SER A 180 14.80 -2.70 -17.33
CA SER A 180 15.65 -3.77 -17.87
C SER A 180 15.13 -4.31 -19.20
N ILE A 181 13.81 -4.45 -19.35
CA ILE A 181 13.17 -4.94 -20.58
C ILE A 181 13.18 -3.87 -21.68
N ILE A 182 12.77 -2.64 -21.35
CA ILE A 182 12.63 -1.53 -22.32
C ILE A 182 13.98 -1.13 -22.91
N PHE A 183 15.01 -1.01 -22.07
CA PHE A 183 16.34 -0.62 -22.53
C PHE A 183 17.19 -1.82 -22.99
N LYS A 184 16.69 -3.05 -22.90
CA LYS A 184 17.42 -4.30 -23.21
C LYS A 184 18.74 -4.50 -22.43
N TYR A 185 18.97 -3.76 -21.34
CA TYR A 185 20.13 -3.89 -20.47
C TYR A 185 19.72 -4.00 -18.99
N LYS A 186 20.02 -5.14 -18.36
CA LYS A 186 19.75 -5.38 -16.92
C LYS A 186 20.45 -4.36 -16.01
N PHE A 187 21.59 -3.83 -16.47
CA PHE A 187 22.38 -2.83 -15.74
C PHE A 187 21.53 -1.63 -15.29
N PHE A 188 20.69 -1.07 -16.17
CA PHE A 188 19.87 0.09 -15.82
C PHE A 188 18.82 -0.20 -14.75
N GLY A 189 18.23 -1.41 -14.75
CA GLY A 189 17.31 -1.84 -13.70
C GLY A 189 18.02 -1.98 -12.34
N ILE A 190 19.24 -2.51 -12.33
CA ILE A 190 20.06 -2.62 -11.12
C ILE A 190 20.44 -1.23 -10.59
N VAL A 191 20.91 -0.33 -11.46
CA VAL A 191 21.23 1.06 -11.09
C VAL A 191 20.00 1.75 -10.48
N TYR A 192 18.82 1.60 -11.07
CA TYR A 192 17.58 2.13 -10.53
C TYR A 192 17.28 1.59 -9.10
N LEU A 193 17.47 0.29 -8.85
CA LEU A 193 17.27 -0.29 -7.52
C LEU A 193 18.29 0.21 -6.49
N VAL A 194 19.57 0.28 -6.88
CA VAL A 194 20.64 0.79 -6.01
C VAL A 194 20.37 2.24 -5.62
N LEU A 195 19.99 3.08 -6.59
CA LEU A 195 19.60 4.47 -6.31
C LEU A 195 18.34 4.55 -5.43
N SER A 196 17.36 3.67 -5.64
CA SER A 196 16.15 3.62 -4.81
C SER A 196 16.46 3.25 -3.35
N LEU A 197 17.41 2.33 -3.14
CA LEU A 197 17.94 1.96 -1.82
C LEU A 197 18.68 3.15 -1.18
N PHE A 198 19.60 3.78 -1.92
CA PHE A 198 20.35 4.94 -1.44
C PHE A 198 19.43 6.10 -1.03
N ILE A 199 18.42 6.42 -1.84
CA ILE A 199 17.45 7.47 -1.50
C ILE A 199 16.67 7.09 -0.23
N SER A 200 16.23 5.83 -0.14
CA SER A 200 15.43 5.35 1.00
C SER A 200 16.24 5.24 2.31
N SER A 201 17.56 5.07 2.25
CA SER A 201 18.42 5.07 3.42
C SER A 201 18.72 6.47 3.95
N ASN A 202 18.67 7.49 3.09
CA ASN A 202 19.00 8.88 3.45
C ASN A 202 17.79 9.73 3.81
N LEU A 203 16.56 9.25 3.58
CA LEU A 203 15.32 9.92 3.98
C LEU A 203 14.73 9.28 5.25
N PRO A 204 14.03 10.03 6.13
CA PRO A 204 13.61 9.58 7.47
C PRO A 204 12.40 8.60 7.48
N MET A 205 12.30 7.71 6.49
CA MET A 205 11.29 6.65 6.41
C MET A 205 11.96 5.28 6.29
N GLN A 206 12.50 4.77 7.39
CA GLN A 206 13.15 3.44 7.45
C GLN A 206 12.29 2.29 6.89
N ALA A 207 10.96 2.41 7.00
CA ALA A 207 10.03 1.45 6.43
C ALA A 207 10.10 1.35 4.89
N SER A 208 10.44 2.43 4.18
CA SER A 208 10.61 2.37 2.73
C SER A 208 11.85 1.58 2.34
N LEU A 209 12.96 1.74 3.07
CA LEU A 209 14.18 0.96 2.88
C LEU A 209 13.90 -0.53 3.10
N LEU A 210 13.28 -0.89 4.24
CA LEU A 210 12.92 -2.27 4.54
C LEU A 210 11.99 -2.85 3.47
N SER A 211 11.01 -2.07 2.99
CA SER A 211 10.10 -2.48 1.92
C SER A 211 10.82 -2.81 0.61
N ILE A 212 11.85 -2.05 0.22
CA ILE A 212 12.65 -2.36 -0.98
C ILE A 212 13.48 -3.61 -0.75
N ILE A 213 14.19 -3.71 0.38
CA ILE A 213 15.04 -4.87 0.72
C ILE A 213 14.21 -6.15 0.72
N THR A 214 13.07 -6.17 1.42
CA THR A 214 12.15 -7.31 1.43
C THR A 214 11.65 -7.62 0.02
N GLY A 215 11.30 -6.61 -0.78
CA GLY A 215 10.91 -6.79 -2.18
C GLY A 215 12.00 -7.48 -3.02
N ILE A 216 13.26 -7.04 -2.89
CA ILE A 216 14.41 -7.63 -3.60
C ILE A 216 14.63 -9.08 -3.19
N ILE A 217 14.59 -9.37 -1.88
CA ILE A 217 14.76 -10.73 -1.34
C ILE A 217 13.64 -11.65 -1.87
N ILE A 218 12.39 -11.23 -1.73
CA ILE A 218 11.23 -11.99 -2.18
C ILE A 218 11.26 -12.21 -3.69
N PHE A 219 11.61 -11.17 -4.47
CA PHE A 219 11.77 -11.30 -5.92
C PHE A 219 12.83 -12.34 -6.28
N THR A 220 14.02 -12.25 -5.67
CA THR A 220 15.17 -13.11 -5.96
C THR A 220 14.87 -14.57 -5.66
N ILE A 221 14.26 -14.86 -4.50
CA ILE A 221 13.90 -16.24 -4.13
C ILE A 221 12.74 -16.75 -4.99
N SER A 222 11.78 -15.88 -5.31
CA SER A 222 10.63 -16.22 -6.15
C SER A 222 11.01 -16.60 -7.59
N ILE A 223 12.16 -16.15 -8.12
CA ILE A 223 12.65 -16.62 -9.42
C ILE A 223 12.82 -18.15 -9.43
N LYS A 224 13.33 -18.74 -8.33
CA LYS A 224 13.51 -20.19 -8.22
C LYS A 224 12.24 -20.91 -7.73
N PHE A 225 11.47 -20.27 -6.84
CA PHE A 225 10.34 -20.91 -6.18
C PHE A 225 9.05 -20.06 -6.25
N PRO A 226 8.53 -19.72 -7.45
CA PRO A 226 7.53 -18.67 -7.61
C PRO A 226 6.20 -18.97 -6.90
N LYS A 227 5.68 -20.19 -7.06
CA LYS A 227 4.41 -20.60 -6.42
C LYS A 227 4.55 -20.75 -4.91
N LEU A 228 5.70 -21.22 -4.43
CA LEU A 228 5.97 -21.36 -3.00
C LEU A 228 6.06 -19.98 -2.34
N ILE A 229 6.84 -19.06 -2.92
CA ILE A 229 6.98 -17.71 -2.35
C ILE A 229 5.66 -16.94 -2.40
N LEU A 230 4.91 -17.02 -3.51
CA LEU A 230 3.57 -16.46 -3.57
C LEU A 230 2.68 -17.01 -2.44
N ARG A 231 2.65 -18.34 -2.26
CA ARG A 231 1.91 -18.99 -1.19
C ARG A 231 2.37 -18.48 0.18
N SER A 232 3.67 -18.47 0.45
CA SER A 232 4.22 -18.01 1.72
C SER A 232 3.88 -16.56 2.02
N THR A 233 3.90 -15.66 1.04
CA THR A 233 3.52 -14.25 1.24
C THR A 233 2.05 -14.11 1.61
N PHE A 234 1.13 -14.80 0.91
CA PHE A 234 -0.29 -14.75 1.24
C PHE A 234 -0.62 -15.41 2.58
N PHE A 235 -0.09 -16.61 2.82
CA PHE A 235 -0.33 -17.30 4.08
C PHE A 235 0.34 -16.59 5.26
N GLY A 236 1.50 -15.96 5.07
CA GLY A 236 2.11 -15.11 6.09
C GLY A 236 1.21 -13.94 6.48
N LEU A 237 0.55 -13.29 5.51
CA LEU A 237 -0.45 -12.25 5.80
C LEU A 237 -1.68 -12.79 6.53
N ILE A 238 -2.19 -13.95 6.13
CA ILE A 238 -3.36 -14.59 6.75
C ILE A 238 -3.04 -15.02 8.19
N PHE A 239 -1.97 -15.77 8.39
CA PHE A 239 -1.54 -16.22 9.72
C PHE A 239 -1.17 -15.03 10.62
N GLY A 240 -0.44 -14.05 10.08
CA GLY A 240 -0.14 -12.83 10.80
C GLY A 240 -1.40 -12.09 11.23
N THR A 241 -2.41 -11.97 10.36
CA THR A 241 -3.71 -11.38 10.72
C THR A 241 -4.32 -12.14 11.90
N LEU A 242 -4.34 -13.47 11.87
CA LEU A 242 -5.02 -14.26 12.91
C LEU A 242 -4.26 -14.29 14.24
N ILE A 243 -2.93 -14.28 14.23
CA ILE A 243 -2.09 -14.61 15.39
C ILE A 243 -1.44 -13.38 16.02
N PHE A 244 -1.12 -12.35 15.23
CA PHE A 244 -0.28 -11.24 15.70
C PHE A 244 -0.79 -10.49 16.94
N PRO A 245 -2.10 -10.15 17.08
CA PRO A 245 -2.58 -9.49 18.30
C PRO A 245 -2.34 -10.33 19.57
N PHE A 246 -2.46 -11.66 19.46
CA PHE A 246 -2.26 -12.56 20.59
C PHE A 246 -0.78 -12.72 20.94
N VAL A 247 0.09 -12.79 19.93
CA VAL A 247 1.53 -12.78 20.13
C VAL A 247 1.93 -11.48 20.84
N MET A 248 1.52 -10.33 20.33
CA MET A 248 1.84 -9.04 20.94
C MET A 248 1.32 -8.92 22.38
N ASN A 249 0.09 -9.35 22.67
CA ASN A 249 -0.46 -9.34 24.03
C ASN A 249 0.26 -10.31 24.99
N SER A 250 0.87 -11.38 24.45
CA SER A 250 1.60 -12.40 25.24
C SER A 250 3.06 -12.05 25.49
N LEU A 251 3.65 -11.22 24.63
CA LEU A 251 4.99 -10.69 24.85
C LEU A 251 4.89 -9.76 26.06
N TYR A 252 5.51 -10.16 27.17
CA TYR A 252 5.60 -9.37 28.40
C TYR A 252 6.49 -8.13 28.19
N ILE A 253 6.12 -7.25 27.26
CA ILE A 253 6.81 -5.96 27.09
C ILE A 253 6.48 -5.05 28.28
N LYS A 254 5.36 -5.30 28.96
CA LYS A 254 4.76 -4.59 30.09
C LYS A 254 5.62 -4.33 31.34
N LYS A 255 6.90 -4.73 31.41
CA LYS A 255 7.71 -4.63 32.64
C LYS A 255 9.17 -4.19 32.52
N ASP A 256 9.69 -3.93 31.32
CA ASP A 256 11.11 -3.53 31.20
C ASP A 256 11.35 -2.48 30.11
N TYR A 257 10.35 -1.61 29.89
CA TYR A 257 10.48 -0.47 28.98
C TYR A 257 11.53 0.56 29.47
N ASP A 258 11.79 0.61 30.78
CA ASP A 258 12.83 1.47 31.38
C ASP A 258 14.26 1.01 30.99
N ASN A 259 14.43 -0.28 30.66
CA ASN A 259 15.67 -0.87 30.17
C ASN A 259 15.70 -1.01 28.65
N ILE A 260 14.70 -0.51 27.92
CA ILE A 260 14.81 -0.39 26.47
C ILE A 260 15.86 0.66 26.19
N ASN A 261 17.06 0.19 25.85
CA ASN A 261 18.13 1.02 25.32
C ASN A 261 17.55 1.91 24.21
N VAL A 262 17.38 3.20 24.52
CA VAL A 262 16.85 4.23 23.60
C VAL A 262 17.76 4.39 22.37
N GLU A 263 18.97 3.83 22.43
CA GLU A 263 19.91 3.69 21.31
C GLU A 263 19.48 2.65 20.26
N PHE A 264 18.73 1.61 20.64
CA PHE A 264 18.14 0.68 19.67
C PHE A 264 16.96 1.35 18.96
N SER A 265 16.86 1.19 17.63
CA SER A 265 16.04 2.02 16.72
C SER A 265 14.76 2.60 17.35
N ARG A 266 14.77 3.89 17.72
CA ARG A 266 13.65 4.60 18.38
C ARG A 266 12.27 4.30 17.77
N GLY A 267 12.21 4.17 16.45
CA GLY A 267 10.96 3.85 15.74
C GLY A 267 10.41 2.45 15.97
N LEU A 268 11.24 1.44 16.26
CA LEU A 268 10.76 0.10 16.62
C LEU A 268 10.20 0.10 18.04
N ASN A 269 10.89 0.75 18.99
CA ASN A 269 10.46 0.83 20.38
C ASN A 269 9.08 1.48 20.50
N GLN A 270 8.84 2.59 19.79
CA GLN A 270 7.51 3.23 19.71
C GLN A 270 6.44 2.27 19.18
N ARG A 271 6.75 1.51 18.13
CA ARG A 271 5.79 0.55 17.56
C ARG A 271 5.46 -0.56 18.54
N LEU A 272 6.44 -1.06 19.30
CA LEU A 272 6.20 -2.06 20.33
C LEU A 272 5.26 -1.55 21.42
N VAL A 273 5.42 -0.31 21.89
CA VAL A 273 4.47 0.34 22.83
C VAL A 273 3.07 0.44 22.23
N ILE A 274 2.98 0.91 20.98
CA ILE A 274 1.69 1.04 20.29
C ILE A 274 1.00 -0.31 20.11
N TRP A 275 1.78 -1.33 19.75
CA TRP A 275 1.26 -2.67 19.45
C TRP A 275 0.83 -3.42 20.71
N ASP A 276 1.59 -3.28 21.80
CA ASP A 276 1.21 -3.79 23.12
C ASP A 276 -0.13 -3.17 23.56
N TYR A 277 -0.19 -1.84 23.65
CA TYR A 277 -1.40 -1.12 24.05
C TYR A 277 -2.61 -1.43 23.14
N THR A 278 -2.40 -1.49 21.83
CA THR A 278 -3.47 -1.85 20.89
C THR A 278 -3.97 -3.29 21.12
N SER A 279 -3.07 -4.22 21.43
CA SER A 279 -3.42 -5.61 21.70
C SER A 279 -4.19 -5.77 23.02
N GLU A 280 -3.87 -4.96 24.03
CA GLU A 280 -4.68 -4.86 25.26
C GLU A 280 -6.08 -4.31 25.01
N LEU A 281 -6.24 -3.35 24.09
CA LEU A 281 -7.56 -2.89 23.69
C LEU A 281 -8.33 -4.00 22.97
N ILE A 282 -7.69 -4.71 22.05
CA ILE A 282 -8.28 -5.84 21.32
C ILE A 282 -8.77 -6.92 22.28
N SER A 283 -8.00 -7.27 23.31
CA SER A 283 -8.39 -8.31 24.28
C SER A 283 -9.66 -7.97 25.06
N LYS A 284 -10.00 -6.68 25.21
CA LYS A 284 -11.25 -6.22 25.82
C LYS A 284 -12.48 -6.38 24.92
N LYS A 285 -12.31 -6.41 23.58
CA LYS A 285 -13.40 -6.49 22.58
C LYS A 285 -13.04 -7.39 21.40
N ILE A 286 -12.71 -8.65 21.67
CA ILE A 286 -12.17 -9.60 20.68
C ILE A 286 -13.10 -9.82 19.48
N PHE A 287 -14.40 -10.06 19.71
CA PHE A 287 -15.31 -10.48 18.63
C PHE A 287 -15.69 -9.34 17.68
N PHE A 288 -16.01 -8.17 18.23
CA PHE A 288 -16.65 -7.06 17.50
C PHE A 288 -15.75 -5.83 17.33
N GLY A 289 -14.61 -5.76 18.03
CA GLY A 289 -13.77 -4.58 18.05
C GLY A 289 -14.48 -3.33 18.60
N TYR A 290 -13.95 -2.16 18.26
CA TYR A 290 -14.45 -0.85 18.69
C TYR A 290 -15.25 -0.12 17.62
N GLY A 291 -15.51 -0.76 16.48
CA GLY A 291 -16.20 -0.17 15.34
C GLY A 291 -15.26 0.48 14.34
N PHE A 292 -15.72 0.59 13.09
CA PHE A 292 -14.95 1.18 11.99
C PHE A 292 -14.42 2.58 12.30
N ASP A 293 -13.15 2.84 11.97
CA ASP A 293 -12.41 4.10 12.16
C ASP A 293 -12.35 4.61 13.62
N SER A 294 -12.58 3.71 14.58
CA SER A 294 -12.54 4.02 16.02
C SER A 294 -11.14 4.31 16.54
N SER A 295 -10.07 3.87 15.85
CA SER A 295 -8.68 4.12 16.23
C SER A 295 -8.36 5.61 16.41
N ARG A 296 -8.96 6.50 15.60
CA ARG A 296 -8.77 7.97 15.70
C ARG A 296 -9.40 8.58 16.94
N TYR A 297 -10.47 7.98 17.45
CA TYR A 297 -11.10 8.42 18.69
C TYR A 297 -10.32 7.90 19.89
N LEU A 298 -9.98 6.61 19.85
CA LEU A 298 -9.17 5.96 20.88
C LEU A 298 -7.81 6.64 21.03
N SER A 299 -7.19 7.11 19.93
CA SER A 299 -5.94 7.85 19.98
C SER A 299 -6.03 9.17 20.75
N ARG A 300 -7.20 9.82 20.79
CA ARG A 300 -7.40 11.06 21.57
C ARG A 300 -7.51 10.80 23.06
N LYS A 301 -7.89 9.58 23.45
CA LYS A 301 -8.01 9.13 24.84
C LYS A 301 -6.78 8.36 25.33
N ALA A 302 -5.89 7.98 24.42
CA ALA A 302 -4.68 7.26 24.75
C ALA A 302 -3.74 8.18 25.53
N GLU A 303 -3.36 7.75 26.73
CA GLU A 303 -2.38 8.42 27.54
C GLU A 303 -1.02 8.48 26.83
N MET A 304 -0.19 9.44 27.26
CA MET A 304 1.23 9.40 26.94
C MET A 304 1.90 8.24 27.71
N TYR A 305 2.96 7.70 27.14
CA TYR A 305 3.82 6.76 27.84
C TYR A 305 4.68 7.51 28.87
N GLU A 306 4.78 6.99 30.09
CA GLU A 306 5.45 7.63 31.23
C GLU A 306 6.88 8.04 30.87
N ASN A 307 7.30 9.22 31.32
CA ASN A 307 8.63 9.80 31.06
C ASN A 307 8.98 9.97 29.56
N THR A 308 7.99 9.92 28.66
CA THR A 308 8.15 10.25 27.25
C THR A 308 7.01 11.15 26.77
N ASN A 309 7.17 11.72 25.57
CA ASN A 309 6.11 12.43 24.86
C ASN A 309 5.43 11.54 23.80
N TRP A 310 5.51 10.21 23.94
CA TRP A 310 4.94 9.27 22.98
C TRP A 310 3.51 8.91 23.35
N SER A 311 2.59 9.05 22.40
CA SER A 311 1.22 8.55 22.60
C SER A 311 1.21 7.02 22.51
N LYS A 312 0.58 6.36 23.49
CA LYS A 312 0.38 4.89 23.48
C LYS A 312 -0.45 4.42 22.27
N LEU A 313 -1.19 5.32 21.61
CA LEU A 313 -1.85 5.07 20.33
C LEU A 313 -1.92 6.37 19.52
N PRO A 314 -1.13 6.54 18.46
CA PRO A 314 -1.32 7.65 17.53
C PRO A 314 -2.61 7.44 16.72
N LEU A 315 -2.85 8.25 15.67
CA LEU A 315 -4.09 8.22 14.87
C LEU A 315 -4.51 6.82 14.35
N HIS A 316 -3.59 5.85 14.29
CA HIS A 316 -3.82 4.45 13.98
C HIS A 316 -2.63 3.61 14.50
N PRO A 317 -2.78 2.29 14.70
CA PRO A 317 -1.72 1.43 15.26
C PRO A 317 -0.45 1.26 14.42
N HIS A 318 -0.36 1.94 13.27
CA HIS A 318 0.68 1.73 12.25
C HIS A 318 0.88 0.27 11.80
N ASN A 319 -0.11 -0.60 12.03
CA ASN A 319 -0.05 -2.02 11.71
C ASN A 319 -1.41 -2.52 11.23
N LEU A 320 -1.44 -3.02 10.00
CA LEU A 320 -2.59 -3.58 9.30
C LEU A 320 -3.37 -4.59 10.16
N TRP A 321 -2.67 -5.58 10.73
CA TRP A 321 -3.31 -6.67 11.46
C TRP A 321 -4.01 -6.14 12.70
N LEU A 322 -3.30 -5.34 13.50
CA LEU A 322 -3.85 -4.74 14.71
C LEU A 322 -5.01 -3.79 14.41
N GLN A 323 -4.93 -3.00 13.33
CA GLN A 323 -6.01 -2.07 13.00
C GLN A 323 -7.31 -2.80 12.60
N ILE A 324 -7.21 -3.88 11.83
CA ILE A 324 -8.38 -4.70 11.46
C ILE A 324 -9.05 -5.27 12.72
N TRP A 325 -8.26 -5.82 13.64
CA TRP A 325 -8.77 -6.37 14.89
C TRP A 325 -9.36 -5.31 15.81
N LEU A 326 -8.64 -4.20 16.03
CA LEU A 326 -9.07 -3.13 16.90
C LEU A 326 -10.44 -2.58 16.46
N GLU A 327 -10.63 -2.39 15.16
CA GLU A 327 -11.83 -1.74 14.65
C GLU A 327 -12.96 -2.71 14.31
N LEU A 328 -12.66 -3.89 13.75
CA LEU A 328 -13.67 -4.81 13.22
C LEU A 328 -13.74 -6.17 13.94
N GLY A 329 -12.86 -6.41 14.92
CA GLY A 329 -12.81 -7.64 15.71
C GLY A 329 -12.47 -8.90 14.90
N LEU A 330 -12.66 -10.05 15.54
CA LEU A 330 -12.46 -11.38 14.95
C LEU A 330 -13.26 -11.56 13.66
N ILE A 331 -14.50 -11.04 13.62
CA ILE A 331 -15.37 -11.16 12.45
C ILE A 331 -14.72 -10.45 11.25
N GLY A 332 -14.25 -9.21 11.44
CA GLY A 332 -13.52 -8.47 10.41
C GLY A 332 -12.22 -9.17 9.99
N ALA A 333 -11.47 -9.71 10.95
CA ALA A 333 -10.24 -10.45 10.68
C ALA A 333 -10.49 -11.70 9.81
N ILE A 334 -11.53 -12.49 10.11
CA ILE A 334 -11.92 -13.66 9.32
C ILE A 334 -12.31 -13.26 7.90
N ILE A 335 -13.16 -12.22 7.75
CA ILE A 335 -13.58 -11.72 6.43
C ILE A 335 -12.35 -11.29 5.61
N PHE A 336 -11.41 -10.57 6.24
CA PHE A 336 -10.16 -10.15 5.59
C PHE A 336 -9.27 -11.32 5.18
N CYS A 337 -9.15 -12.35 6.02
CA CYS A 337 -8.41 -13.58 5.68
C CYS A 337 -9.05 -14.33 4.50
N ILE A 338 -10.38 -14.44 4.46
CA ILE A 338 -11.11 -15.05 3.33
C ILE A 338 -10.91 -14.22 2.06
N PHE A 339 -10.91 -12.90 2.16
CA PHE A 339 -10.61 -12.00 1.05
C PHE A 339 -9.20 -12.24 0.49
N LEU A 340 -8.16 -12.25 1.34
CA LEU A 340 -6.79 -12.54 0.94
C LEU A 340 -6.66 -13.93 0.29
N PHE A 341 -7.32 -14.93 0.83
CA PHE A 341 -7.32 -16.29 0.28
C PHE A 341 -7.98 -16.37 -1.10
N ASN A 342 -9.07 -15.63 -1.34
CA ASN A 342 -9.71 -15.57 -2.65
C ASN A 342 -8.84 -14.82 -3.68
N ILE A 343 -8.10 -13.79 -3.28
CA ILE A 343 -7.09 -13.16 -4.14
C ILE A 343 -6.00 -14.17 -4.50
N TYR A 344 -5.45 -14.88 -3.52
CA TYR A 344 -4.43 -15.92 -3.73
C TYR A 344 -4.90 -16.97 -4.75
N LYS A 345 -6.12 -17.51 -4.58
CA LYS A 345 -6.72 -18.45 -5.54
C LYS A 345 -6.89 -17.84 -6.92
N SER A 346 -7.32 -16.58 -7.01
CA SER A 346 -7.46 -15.89 -8.28
C SER A 346 -6.13 -15.72 -9.01
N VAL A 347 -5.04 -15.46 -8.29
CA VAL A 347 -3.69 -15.35 -8.88
C VAL A 347 -3.20 -16.72 -9.34
N LEU A 348 -3.38 -17.77 -8.53
CA LEU A 348 -2.97 -19.13 -8.88
C LEU A 348 -3.72 -19.72 -10.07
N ASN A 349 -5.00 -19.37 -10.23
CA ASN A 349 -5.81 -19.86 -11.34
C ASN A 349 -5.48 -19.17 -12.67
N TYR A 350 -4.59 -18.17 -12.65
CA TYR A 350 -4.14 -17.46 -13.85
C TYR A 350 -2.79 -18.02 -14.31
N ASN A 351 -2.59 -18.14 -15.63
CA ASN A 351 -1.35 -18.67 -16.24
C ASN A 351 -0.23 -17.63 -16.25
N PHE A 352 0.18 -17.16 -15.07
CA PHE A 352 1.29 -16.21 -14.93
C PHE A 352 2.64 -16.88 -15.14
N SER A 353 3.57 -16.18 -15.81
CA SER A 353 4.96 -16.61 -15.91
C SER A 353 5.67 -16.55 -14.56
N THR A 354 6.80 -17.24 -14.42
CA THR A 354 7.68 -17.13 -13.23
C THR A 354 8.02 -15.69 -12.90
N LEU A 355 8.35 -14.88 -13.93
CA LEU A 355 8.67 -13.47 -13.74
C LEU A 355 7.48 -12.68 -13.21
N ASP A 356 6.27 -12.95 -13.71
CA ASP A 356 5.06 -12.26 -13.26
C ASP A 356 4.73 -12.60 -11.80
N LEU A 357 4.80 -13.88 -11.43
CA LEU A 357 4.60 -14.31 -10.03
C LEU A 357 5.63 -13.70 -9.08
N SER A 358 6.88 -13.57 -9.52
CA SER A 358 7.93 -12.91 -8.73
C SER A 358 7.69 -11.41 -8.53
N ILE A 359 7.21 -10.70 -9.56
CA ILE A 359 6.82 -9.29 -9.45
C ILE A 359 5.64 -9.15 -8.49
N ILE A 360 4.60 -9.98 -8.66
CA ILE A 360 3.40 -9.95 -7.80
C ILE A 360 3.81 -10.19 -6.33
N SER A 361 4.60 -11.22 -6.06
CA SER A 361 5.01 -11.58 -4.70
C SER A 361 5.88 -10.49 -4.07
N ALA A 362 6.83 -9.93 -4.82
CA ALA A 362 7.71 -8.86 -4.35
C ALA A 362 6.95 -7.57 -4.05
N SER A 363 6.08 -7.13 -4.98
CA SER A 363 5.23 -5.94 -4.78
C SER A 363 4.24 -6.13 -3.63
N LEU A 364 3.66 -7.33 -3.48
CA LEU A 364 2.79 -7.65 -2.34
C LEU A 364 3.58 -7.57 -1.02
N ALA A 365 4.79 -8.11 -0.97
CA ALA A 365 5.64 -8.03 0.22
C ALA A 365 6.01 -6.58 0.57
N SER A 366 6.41 -5.76 -0.40
CA SER A 366 6.70 -4.33 -0.20
C SER A 366 5.49 -3.56 0.34
N VAL A 367 4.31 -3.73 -0.28
CA VAL A 367 3.05 -3.14 0.20
C VAL A 367 2.71 -3.63 1.62
N SER A 368 2.96 -4.90 1.92
CA SER A 368 2.70 -5.50 3.23
C SER A 368 3.57 -4.87 4.31
N ILE A 369 4.88 -4.71 4.08
CA ILE A 369 5.78 -4.04 5.01
C ILE A 369 5.24 -2.65 5.35
N LEU A 370 4.94 -1.82 4.36
CA LEU A 370 4.41 -0.48 4.62
C LEU A 370 3.06 -0.49 5.36
N SER A 371 2.19 -1.45 5.05
CA SER A 371 0.90 -1.60 5.75
C SER A 371 1.07 -2.08 7.20
N LEU A 372 2.16 -2.79 7.51
CA LEU A 372 2.42 -3.35 8.84
C LEU A 372 3.20 -2.43 9.77
N ILE A 373 3.94 -1.46 9.23
CA ILE A 373 4.79 -0.57 10.04
C ILE A 373 4.65 0.93 9.75
N SER A 374 3.82 1.36 8.79
CA SER A 374 3.73 2.79 8.41
C SER A 374 2.33 3.35 8.28
N PHE A 375 1.42 2.69 7.58
CA PHE A 375 0.16 3.31 7.18
C PHE A 375 -1.06 2.59 7.71
N GLY A 376 -2.07 3.36 8.07
CA GLY A 376 -3.40 2.83 8.37
C GLY A 376 -4.07 2.31 7.11
N ILE A 377 -4.75 1.17 7.23
CA ILE A 377 -5.34 0.46 6.09
C ILE A 377 -6.44 1.28 5.38
N TRP A 378 -7.12 2.16 6.12
CA TRP A 378 -8.23 2.99 5.64
C TRP A 378 -7.81 4.27 4.91
N GLN A 379 -6.52 4.45 4.64
CA GLN A 379 -6.05 5.64 3.93
C GLN A 379 -6.40 5.56 2.43
N PHE A 380 -7.29 6.44 1.98
CA PHE A 380 -7.78 6.51 0.60
C PHE A 380 -6.68 6.57 -0.47
N TRP A 381 -5.62 7.35 -0.23
CA TRP A 381 -4.49 7.47 -1.15
C TRP A 381 -3.66 6.17 -1.23
N TRP A 382 -3.61 5.41 -0.13
CA TRP A 382 -2.91 4.13 -0.03
C TRP A 382 -3.65 3.04 -0.79
N ILE A 383 -4.97 2.93 -0.60
CA ILE A 383 -5.84 2.00 -1.34
C ILE A 383 -5.78 2.31 -2.85
N SER A 384 -5.81 3.59 -3.23
CA SER A 384 -5.69 4.02 -4.63
C SER A 384 -4.34 3.61 -5.24
N LEU A 385 -3.25 3.80 -4.49
CA LEU A 385 -1.91 3.41 -4.91
C LEU A 385 -1.80 1.89 -5.15
N ILE A 386 -2.34 1.08 -4.24
CA ILE A 386 -2.38 -0.38 -4.38
C ILE A 386 -3.14 -0.77 -5.65
N GLY A 387 -4.30 -0.14 -5.91
CA GLY A 387 -5.08 -0.34 -7.13
C GLY A 387 -4.29 -0.02 -8.40
N ILE A 388 -3.60 1.13 -8.43
CA ILE A 388 -2.76 1.54 -9.56
C ILE A 388 -1.61 0.55 -9.76
N LEU A 389 -0.90 0.18 -8.69
CA LEU A 389 0.24 -0.75 -8.74
C LEU A 389 -0.17 -2.10 -9.35
N PHE A 390 -1.18 -2.76 -8.78
CA PHE A 390 -1.60 -4.07 -9.26
C PHE A 390 -2.28 -4.00 -10.64
N GLY A 391 -2.86 -2.85 -11.00
CA GLY A 391 -3.27 -2.56 -12.37
C GLY A 391 -2.10 -2.55 -13.35
N CYS A 392 -1.02 -1.84 -13.01
CA CYS A 392 0.22 -1.80 -13.80
C CYS A 392 0.89 -3.18 -13.91
N ILE A 393 0.93 -3.96 -12.83
CA ILE A 393 1.46 -5.33 -12.84
C ILE A 393 0.63 -6.20 -13.80
N LYS A 394 -0.70 -6.13 -13.72
CA LYS A 394 -1.60 -6.92 -14.57
C LYS A 394 -1.45 -6.62 -16.06
N ILE A 395 -1.26 -5.36 -16.46
CA ILE A 395 -1.01 -5.06 -17.88
C ILE A 395 0.38 -5.50 -18.32
N LYS A 396 1.38 -5.45 -17.43
CA LYS A 396 2.73 -5.97 -17.73
C LYS A 396 2.69 -7.45 -18.07
N THR A 397 1.87 -8.26 -17.39
CA THR A 397 1.79 -9.71 -17.67
C THR A 397 1.24 -10.04 -19.07
N LYS A 398 0.57 -9.08 -19.73
CA LYS A 398 0.07 -9.25 -21.12
C LYS A 398 1.13 -9.03 -22.19
N VAL A 399 2.27 -8.45 -21.82
CA VAL A 399 3.35 -8.08 -22.76
C VAL A 399 4.36 -9.21 -22.95
N THR A 400 4.50 -10.06 -21.94
CA THR A 400 5.49 -11.16 -21.89
C THR A 400 5.25 -12.26 -22.94
N GLU A 401 4.10 -12.30 -23.61
CA GLU A 401 3.86 -13.22 -24.73
C GLU A 401 4.32 -12.69 -26.09
N LYS A 402 4.50 -11.37 -26.26
CA LYS A 402 4.81 -10.76 -27.57
C LYS A 402 6.17 -10.05 -27.65
N MET A 403 6.71 -9.53 -26.55
CA MET A 403 8.03 -8.86 -26.58
C MET A 403 9.22 -9.82 -26.48
N ILE A 404 9.02 -11.08 -26.07
CA ILE A 404 10.10 -12.08 -26.01
C ILE A 404 10.46 -12.62 -27.41
N GLN A 405 9.64 -12.30 -28.43
CA GLN A 405 9.84 -12.73 -29.82
C GLN A 405 10.48 -11.63 -30.73
N LEU A 406 10.97 -10.51 -30.17
CA LEU A 406 11.69 -9.42 -30.86
C LEU A 406 12.92 -8.98 -30.05
#